data_AF-A0A2U0SBN3-F1
#
_entry.id   AF-A0A2U0SBN3-F1
#
_cell.length_a   1.000
_cell.length_b   1.000
_cell.length_c   1.000
_cell.angle_alpha   90.00
_cell.angle_beta   90.00
_cell.angle_gamma   90.00
#
_symmetry.space_group_name_H-M   'P 1'
#
loop_
_entity.id
_entity.type
_entity.pdbx_description
1 polymer ?
#
loop_
_entity_poly.entity_id
_entity_poly.type
_entity_poly.pdbx_seq_one_letter_code
_entity_poly.pdbx_strand_id
1 'polypeptide(L)' 'MRVLVEVIHIVVGLIAAWIIASLAAWSYRRATHDIWLVAYVVMVAVVAMGIGPLRRAYAEDRAKLRHTEESRDDD' A
#
# COMPACT_ATOMS: atom_id res chain seq x y z
N MET A 1 7.21 -1.68 13.95
CA MET A 1 5.75 -1.90 13.77
C MET A 1 5.07 -0.94 12.78
N ARG A 2 5.62 0.25 12.48
CA ARG A 2 5.04 1.19 11.49
C ARG A 2 4.78 0.56 10.12
N VAL A 3 5.71 -0.25 9.61
CA VAL A 3 5.59 -0.95 8.32
C VAL A 3 4.30 -1.78 8.23
N LEU A 4 3.93 -2.50 9.30
CA LEU A 4 2.72 -3.32 9.31
C LEU A 4 1.45 -2.47 9.24
N VAL A 5 1.42 -1.34 9.97
CA VAL A 5 0.29 -0.39 9.96
C VAL A 5 0.16 0.29 8.59
N GLU A 6 1.28 0.60 7.95
CA GLU A 6 1.33 1.17 6.61
C GLU A 6 0.80 0.18 5.55
N VAL A 7 1.22 -1.08 5.62
CA VAL A 7 0.72 -2.15 4.74
C VAL A 7 -0.78 -2.38 4.96
N ILE A 8 -1.24 -2.35 6.21
CA ILE A 8 -2.68 -2.44 6.53
C ILE A 8 -3.46 -1.29 5.89
N HIS A 9 -2.93 -0.06 5.89
CA HIS A 9 -3.59 1.07 5.22
C HIS A 9 -3.75 0.86 3.72
N ILE A 10 -2.72 0.32 3.04
CA ILE A 10 -2.80 -0.02 1.60
C ILE A 10 -3.87 -1.09 1.38
N VAL A 11 -3.87 -2.15 2.21
CA VAL A 11 -4.83 -3.25 2.13
C VAL A 11 -6.26 -2.74 2.35
N VAL A 12 -6.48 -1.87 3.34
CA VAL A 12 -7.79 -1.26 3.61
C VAL A 12 -8.24 -0.38 2.43
N GLY A 13 -7.34 0.41 1.84
CA GLY A 13 -7.63 1.21 0.65
C GLY A 13 -8.04 0.36 -0.56
N LEU A 14 -7.36 -0.77 -0.78
CA LEU A 14 -7.70 -1.72 -1.85
C LEU A 14 -9.05 -2.41 -1.60
N ILE A 15 -9.32 -2.83 -0.37
CA ILE A 15 -10.61 -3.43 0.01
C ILE A 15 -11.75 -2.42 -0.19
N ALA A 16 -11.56 -1.17 0.24
CA ALA A 16 -12.57 -0.12 0.07
C ALA A 16 -12.86 0.15 -1.41
N ALA A 17 -11.81 0.29 -2.24
CA ALA A 17 -11.95 0.47 -3.69
C ALA A 17 -12.69 -0.70 -4.34
N TRP A 18 -12.37 -1.94 -3.93
CA TRP A 18 -13.02 -3.15 -4.45
C TRP A 18 -14.50 -3.22 -4.09
N ILE A 19 -14.87 -2.91 -2.84
CA ILE A 19 -16.27 -2.88 -2.40
C ILE A 19 -17.08 -1.86 -3.19
N ILE A 20 -16.55 -0.64 -3.37
CA ILE A 20 -17.21 0.43 -4.12
C ILE A 20 -17.41 0.02 -5.58
N ALA A 21 -16.37 -0.52 -6.23
CA ALA A 21 -16.45 -0.98 -7.60
C ALA A 21 -17.45 -2.14 -7.77
N SER A 22 -17.47 -3.08 -6.83
CA SER A 22 -18.40 -4.21 -6.82
C SER A 22 -19.85 -3.74 -6.67
N LEU A 23 -20.13 -2.81 -5.75
CA LEU A 23 -21.45 -2.21 -5.56
C LEU A 23 -21.91 -1.43 -6.81
N ALA A 24 -21.01 -0.64 -7.40
CA ALA A 24 -21.30 0.11 -8.62
C ALA A 24 -21.59 -0.84 -9.81
N ALA A 25 -20.80 -1.90 -9.97
CA ALA A 25 -21.00 -2.92 -11.00
C ALA A 25 -22.32 -3.68 -10.83
N TRP A 26 -22.77 -3.88 -9.59
CA TRP A 26 -24.06 -4.50 -9.29
C TRP A 26 -25.23 -3.58 -9.63
N SER A 27 -25.09 -2.27 -9.38
CA SER A 27 -26.11 -1.27 -9.71
C SER A 27 -26.27 -1.03 -11.21
N TYR A 28 -25.16 -1.00 -11.97
CA TYR A 28 -25.19 -0.70 -13.41
C TYR A 28 -24.42 -1.74 -14.24
N ARG A 29 -25.08 -2.87 -14.51
CA ARG A 29 -24.50 -4.04 -15.18
C ARG A 29 -24.03 -3.80 -16.63
N ARG A 30 -24.47 -2.72 -17.28
CA ARG A 30 -24.07 -2.39 -18.66
C ARG A 30 -22.73 -1.65 -18.74
N ALA A 31 -22.34 -0.89 -17.70
CA ALA A 31 -21.05 -0.19 -17.66
C ALA A 31 -20.03 -0.87 -16.74
N THR A 32 -20.25 -2.15 -16.40
CA THR A 32 -19.35 -2.93 -15.54
C THR A 32 -17.90 -2.88 -16.01
N HIS A 33 -17.67 -2.85 -17.32
CA HIS A 33 -16.31 -2.80 -17.89
C HIS A 33 -15.57 -1.51 -17.53
N ASP A 34 -16.22 -0.35 -17.69
CA ASP A 34 -15.64 0.96 -17.37
C ASP A 34 -15.44 1.12 -15.85
N ILE A 35 -16.39 0.62 -15.06
CA ILE A 35 -16.32 0.64 -13.59
C ILE A 35 -15.09 -0.13 -13.11
N TRP A 36 -14.85 -1.32 -13.65
CA TRP A 36 -13.69 -2.13 -13.30
C TRP A 36 -12.38 -1.51 -13.80
N LEU A 37 -12.36 -0.91 -14.99
CA LEU A 37 -11.18 -0.21 -15.50
C LEU A 37 -10.75 0.92 -14.55
N VAL A 38 -11.69 1.77 -14.16
CA VAL A 38 -11.42 2.85 -13.20
C VAL A 38 -11.00 2.29 -11.85
N ALA A 39 -11.65 1.23 -11.37
CA ALA A 39 -11.29 0.57 -10.12
C ALA A 39 -9.85 0.04 -10.14
N TYR A 40 -9.41 -0.57 -11.24
CA TYR A 40 -8.02 -1.01 -11.40
C TYR A 40 -7.04 0.15 -11.37
N VAL A 41 -7.33 1.24 -12.07
CA VAL A 41 -6.49 2.45 -12.06
C VAL A 41 -6.37 3.02 -10.64
N VAL A 42 -7.48 3.09 -9.91
CA VAL A 42 -7.49 3.56 -8.51
C VAL A 42 -6.69 2.62 -7.60
N MET A 43 -6.86 1.30 -7.74
CA MET A 43 -6.08 0.32 -6.97
C MET A 43 -4.57 0.47 -7.22
N VAL A 44 -4.17 0.69 -8.48
CA VAL A 44 -2.77 0.97 -8.83
C VAL A 44 -2.27 2.27 -8.19
N ALA A 45 -3.08 3.33 -8.19
CA ALA A 45 -2.74 4.60 -7.55
C ALA A 45 -2.59 4.47 -6.02
N VAL A 46 -3.47 3.71 -5.37
CA VAL A 46 -3.39 3.40 -3.92
C VAL A 46 -2.09 2.67 -3.60
N VAL A 47 -1.74 1.67 -4.40
CA VAL A 47 -0.46 0.95 -4.24
C VAL A 47 0.72 1.90 -4.46
N ALA A 48 0.68 2.73 -5.51
CA ALA A 48 1.75 3.68 -5.82
C ALA A 48 1.96 4.71 -4.70
N MET A 49 0.90 5.24 -4.10
CA MET A 49 0.98 6.10 -2.92
C MET A 49 1.61 5.38 -1.72
N GLY A 50 1.37 4.07 -1.57
CA GLY A 50 1.96 3.24 -0.54
C GLY A 50 3.47 2.98 -0.68
N ILE A 51 4.06 3.17 -1.87
CA ILE A 51 5.50 2.93 -2.11
C ILE A 51 6.39 3.97 -1.41
N GLY A 52 5.95 5.23 -1.33
CA GLY A 52 6.70 6.32 -0.69
C GLY A 52 7.00 6.06 0.80
N PRO A 53 5.99 5.70 1.61
CA PRO A 53 6.17 5.27 2.99
C PRO A 53 7.06 4.04 3.15
N LEU A 54 6.91 3.04 2.26
CA LEU A 54 7.70 1.81 2.30
C LEU A 54 9.19 2.09 2.09
N ARG A 55 9.54 2.97 1.14
CA ARG A 55 10.93 3.43 0.94
C ARG A 55 11.50 4.14 2.16
N ARG A 56 10.68 4.94 2.85
CA ARG A 56 11.11 5.74 4.01
C ARG A 56 11.36 4.84 5.22
N ALA A 57 10.47 3.88 5.47
CA ALA A 57 10.65 2.90 6.55
C ALA A 57 11.82 1.95 6.30
N TYR A 58 12.05 1.52 5.05
CA TYR A 58 13.24 0.73 4.70
C TYR A 58 14.56 1.48 4.93
N ALA A 59 14.58 2.79 4.70
CA ALA A 59 15.75 3.62 4.96
C ALA A 59 16.06 3.73 6.46
N GLU A 60 15.01 3.85 7.30
CA GLU A 60 15.15 3.91 8.75
C GLU A 60 15.62 2.57 9.35
N ASP A 61 15.10 1.44 8.87
CA ASP A 61 15.55 0.11 9.33
C ASP A 61 17.00 -0.18 8.91
N ARG A 62 17.40 0.22 7.70
CA ARG A 62 18.79 0.06 7.24
C ARG A 62 19.77 0.91 8.07
N ALA A 63 19.37 2.11 8.48
CA ALA A 63 20.20 2.97 9.33
C ALA A 63 20.40 2.36 10.72
N LYS A 64 19.36 1.72 11.28
CA LYS A 64 19.44 1.03 12.57
C LYS A 64 20.37 -0.18 12.56
N LEU A 65 20.34 -0.97 11.49
CA LEU A 65 21.20 -2.15 11.34
C LEU A 65 22.69 -1.78 11.31
N ARG A 66 23.03 -0.68 10.64
CA ARG A 66 24.42 -0.22 10.50
C ARG A 66 25.05 0.23 11.83
N HIS A 67 24.25 0.88 12.69
CA HIS A 67 24.71 1.37 13.99
C HIS A 67 24.94 0.25 15.01
N THR A 68 24.27 -0.90 14.85
CA THR A 68 24.48 -2.09 15.70
C THR A 68 25.75 -2.86 15.33
N GLU A 69 26.15 -2.87 14.05
CA GLU A 69 27.44 -3.44 13.63
C GLU A 69 28.63 -2.61 14.15
N GLU A 70 28.56 -1.29 14.05
CA GLU A 70 29.64 -0.39 14.53
C GLU A 70 29.84 -0.50 16.05
N SER A 71 28.77 -0.56 16.83
CA SER A 71 28.85 -0.77 18.28
C SER A 71 29.37 -2.14 18.72
N ARG A 72 29.44 -3.12 17.82
CA ARG A 72 29.91 -4.48 18.10
C ARG A 72 31.38 -4.69 17.75
N ASP A 73 31.95 -3.84 16.88
CA ASP A 73 33.39 -3.84 16.59
C ASP A 73 34.19 -3.00 17.61
N ASP A 74 33.53 -2.16 18.40
CA ASP A 74 34.15 -1.32 19.45
C ASP A 74 34.23 -1.99 20.85
N ASP A 75 33.67 -3.19 21.04
CA ASP A 75 33.68 -4.00 22.29
C ASP A 75 34.64 -5.21 22.19
#